data_AF-A0A965R567-F1
#
_entry.id   AF-A0A965R567-F1
#
_cell.length_a   1.000
_cell.length_b   1.000
_cell.length_c   1.000
_cell.angle_alpha   90.00
_cell.angle_beta   90.00
_cell.angle_gamma   90.00
#
_symmetry.space_group_name_H-M   'P 1'
#
loop_
_entity.id
_entity.type
_entity.pdbx_description
1 polymer ?
#
loop_
_entity_poly.entity_id
_entity_poly.type
_entity_poly.pdbx_seq_one_letter_code
_entity_poly.pdbx_strand_id
1 'polypeptide(L)'
;MPLGLSVGLLVFSGIAISLHVTSPRIAVTTTTLRAGKAVIERAFVGSVSAYSGDAAREQRGVKLDARAWTLFRGFIDPVVKVTLTDSSDPTPYWLISTRNPQKLAQVLRAGRKSRE
;
A
#
# COMPACT_ATOMS: atom_id res chain seq x y z
N MET A 1 -25.34 5.57 35.64
CA MET A 1 -24.60 6.44 34.70
C MET A 1 -23.10 6.12 34.56
N PRO A 2 -22.31 5.71 35.59
CA PRO A 2 -20.86 5.50 35.39
C PRO A 2 -20.53 4.20 34.61
N LEU A 3 -21.34 3.14 34.78
CA LEU A 3 -21.06 1.84 34.15
C LEU A 3 -21.08 1.89 32.61
N GLY A 4 -22.03 2.63 32.02
CA GLY A 4 -22.10 2.79 30.58
C GLY A 4 -20.90 3.55 30.01
N LEU A 5 -20.37 4.53 30.74
CA LEU A 5 -19.20 5.30 30.33
C LEU A 5 -17.92 4.44 30.39
N SER A 6 -17.77 3.63 31.44
CA SER A 6 -16.64 2.70 31.58
C SER A 6 -16.65 1.61 30.51
N VAL A 7 -17.80 1.02 30.21
CA VAL A 7 -17.93 0.02 29.12
C VAL A 7 -17.65 0.67 27.77
N GLY A 8 -18.19 1.87 27.53
CA GLY A 8 -17.95 2.62 26.30
C GLY A 8 -16.47 2.91 26.06
N LEU A 9 -15.75 3.39 27.08
CA LEU A 9 -14.32 3.68 26.98
C LEU A 9 -13.49 2.42 26.72
N LEU A 10 -13.84 1.30 27.37
CA LEU A 10 -13.13 0.03 27.24
C LEU A 10 -13.32 -0.55 25.83
N VAL A 11 -14.55 -0.56 25.31
CA VAL A 11 -14.84 -1.02 23.94
C VAL A 11 -14.17 -0.11 22.92
N PHE A 12 -14.27 1.21 23.07
CA PHE A 12 -13.61 2.16 22.18
C PHE A 12 -12.09 1.97 22.16
N SER A 13 -11.47 1.84 23.33
CA SER A 13 -10.02 1.61 23.44
C SER A 13 -9.62 0.29 22.80
N GLY A 14 -10.39 -0.78 23.02
CA GLY A 14 -10.17 -2.07 22.37
C GLY A 14 -10.23 -1.98 20.84
N ILE A 15 -11.23 -1.30 20.29
CA ILE A 15 -11.37 -1.06 18.85
C ILE A 15 -10.20 -0.21 18.33
N ALA A 16 -9.87 0.89 19.01
CA ALA A 16 -8.77 1.77 18.62
C ALA A 16 -7.41 1.05 18.61
N ILE A 17 -7.13 0.25 19.65
CA ILE A 17 -5.91 -0.57 19.75
C ILE A 17 -5.90 -1.61 18.62
N SER A 18 -7.01 -2.33 18.41
CA SER A 18 -7.13 -3.33 17.35
C SER A 18 -6.83 -2.72 15.98
N LEU A 19 -7.49 -1.60 15.63
CA LEU A 19 -7.28 -0.88 14.38
C LEU A 19 -5.84 -0.38 14.22
N HIS A 20 -5.18 0.01 15.31
CA HIS A 20 -3.80 0.46 15.29
C HIS A 20 -2.83 -0.69 15.01
N VAL A 21 -2.97 -1.82 15.73
CA VAL A 21 -2.07 -2.97 15.63
C VAL A 21 -2.21 -3.70 14.29
N THR A 22 -3.42 -3.80 13.76
CA THR A 22 -3.67 -4.46 12.46
C THR A 22 -3.43 -3.56 11.26
N SER A 23 -3.00 -2.30 11.47
CA SER A 23 -2.80 -1.36 10.36
C SER A 23 -1.76 -1.91 9.37
N PRO A 24 -2.12 -2.08 8.09
CA PRO A 24 -1.20 -2.65 7.11
C PRO A 24 0.09 -1.84 7.08
N ARG A 25 1.26 -2.50 7.03
CA ARG A 25 2.55 -1.82 6.92
C ARG A 25 3.07 -1.94 5.50
N ILE A 26 3.59 -0.82 4.99
CA ILE A 26 4.38 -0.78 3.75
C ILE A 26 5.83 -0.67 4.19
N ALA A 27 6.64 -1.65 3.85
CA ALA A 27 8.05 -1.68 4.18
C ALA A 27 8.87 -1.87 2.91
N VAL A 28 9.90 -1.04 2.74
CA VAL A 28 10.84 -1.15 1.64
C VAL A 28 12.22 -1.38 2.25
N THR A 29 12.83 -2.50 1.88
CA THR A 29 14.19 -2.83 2.27
C THR A 29 15.11 -2.75 1.04
N THR A 30 16.39 -3.08 1.21
CA THR A 30 17.32 -3.12 0.07
C THR A 30 16.95 -4.20 -0.95
N THR A 31 16.33 -5.30 -0.50
CA THR A 31 16.04 -6.49 -1.33
C THR A 31 14.57 -6.75 -1.57
N THR A 32 13.67 -6.24 -0.72
CA THR A 32 12.22 -6.55 -0.79
C THR A 32 11.32 -5.32 -0.66
N LEU A 33 10.15 -5.41 -1.29
CA LEU A 33 9.01 -4.53 -1.06
C LEU A 33 7.88 -5.35 -0.43
N ARG A 34 7.40 -4.91 0.72
CA ARG A 34 6.24 -5.49 1.41
C ARG A 34 5.08 -4.51 1.44
N ALA A 35 3.91 -4.97 1.06
CA ALA A 35 2.65 -4.21 1.11
C ALA A 35 1.56 -5.06 1.78
N GLY A 36 1.39 -4.90 3.09
CA GLY A 36 0.46 -5.71 3.87
C GLY A 36 0.94 -7.16 3.98
N LYS A 37 0.17 -8.09 3.41
CA LYS A 37 0.49 -9.53 3.39
C LYS A 37 1.41 -9.92 2.22
N ALA A 38 1.43 -9.15 1.13
CA ALA A 38 2.27 -9.45 -0.03
C ALA A 38 3.70 -8.96 0.16
N VAL A 39 4.66 -9.77 -0.29
CA VAL A 39 6.10 -9.48 -0.32
C VAL A 39 6.62 -9.84 -1.69
N ILE A 40 7.43 -8.96 -2.28
CA ILE A 40 8.10 -9.20 -3.56
C ILE A 40 9.56 -8.76 -3.48
N GLU A 41 10.44 -9.46 -4.19
CA GLU A 41 11.81 -9.02 -4.37
C GLU A 41 11.88 -7.77 -5.24
N ARG A 42 12.81 -6.87 -4.90
CA ARG A 42 13.04 -5.62 -5.64
C ARG A 42 13.57 -5.86 -7.05
N ALA A 43 14.10 -7.05 -7.33
CA ALA A 43 14.48 -7.46 -8.66
C ALA A 43 13.30 -7.49 -9.64
N PHE A 44 12.08 -7.76 -9.15
CA PHE A 44 10.87 -7.83 -9.95
C PHE A 44 10.06 -6.52 -9.95
N VAL A 45 10.57 -5.47 -9.30
CA VAL A 45 9.93 -4.15 -9.29
C VAL A 45 10.31 -3.39 -10.56
N GLY A 46 9.33 -3.20 -11.44
CA GLY A 46 9.46 -2.48 -12.70
C GLY A 46 9.24 -0.97 -12.59
N SER A 47 8.32 -0.44 -13.40
CA SER A 47 7.98 1.00 -13.39
C SER A 47 7.16 1.36 -12.16
N VAL A 48 7.41 2.55 -11.61
CA VAL A 48 6.72 3.04 -10.40
C VAL A 48 6.15 4.42 -10.68
N SER A 49 4.85 4.60 -10.44
CA SER A 49 4.13 5.86 -10.67
C SER A 49 3.25 6.22 -9.48
N ALA A 50 3.31 7.48 -9.05
CA ALA A 50 2.49 8.02 -7.97
C ALA A 50 1.33 8.81 -8.56
N TYR A 51 0.12 8.60 -8.03
CA TYR A 51 -1.10 9.26 -8.46
C TYR A 51 -1.84 9.83 -7.25
N SER A 52 -2.50 10.98 -7.44
CA SER A 52 -3.35 11.66 -6.44
C SER A 52 -4.62 12.19 -7.12
N GLY A 53 -5.66 12.50 -6.35
CA GLY A 53 -6.87 13.12 -6.86
C GLY A 53 -7.60 12.24 -7.86
N ASP A 54 -8.09 12.82 -8.96
CA ASP A 54 -8.88 12.09 -9.95
C ASP A 54 -8.07 10.99 -10.65
N ALA A 55 -6.78 11.21 -10.91
CA ALA A 55 -5.92 10.17 -11.43
C ALA A 55 -5.83 8.96 -10.48
N ALA A 56 -5.78 9.19 -9.16
CA ALA A 56 -5.83 8.10 -8.18
C ALA A 56 -7.20 7.40 -8.16
N ARG A 57 -8.31 8.15 -8.33
CA ARG A 57 -9.65 7.55 -8.46
C ARG A 57 -9.74 6.66 -9.70
N GLU A 58 -9.26 7.13 -10.84
CA GLU A 58 -9.26 6.34 -12.07
C GLU A 58 -8.46 5.03 -11.93
N GLN A 59 -7.26 5.09 -11.33
CA GLN A 59 -6.44 3.90 -11.09
C GLN A 59 -7.11 2.87 -10.17
N ARG A 60 -7.94 3.33 -9.21
CA ARG A 60 -8.70 2.45 -8.30
C ARG A 60 -10.03 1.98 -8.89
N GLY A 61 -10.54 2.70 -9.88
CA GLY A 61 -11.79 2.40 -10.57
C GLY A 61 -11.50 1.83 -11.95
N VAL A 62 -11.89 2.57 -12.99
CA VAL A 62 -11.94 2.10 -14.38
C VAL A 62 -10.62 1.59 -14.96
N LYS A 63 -9.47 2.02 -14.42
CA LYS A 63 -8.13 1.56 -14.88
C LYS A 63 -7.57 0.40 -14.06
N LEU A 64 -8.34 -0.16 -13.12
CA LEU A 64 -7.89 -1.26 -12.27
C LEU A 64 -8.01 -2.60 -12.99
N ASP A 65 -6.88 -3.30 -13.18
CA ASP A 65 -6.83 -4.70 -13.60
C ASP A 65 -7.23 -5.60 -12.42
N ALA A 66 -8.11 -6.56 -12.66
CA ALA A 66 -8.60 -7.51 -11.65
C ALA A 66 -7.50 -8.39 -11.04
N ARG A 67 -6.39 -8.59 -11.75
CA ARG A 67 -5.23 -9.36 -11.29
C ARG A 67 -4.26 -8.55 -10.45
N ALA A 68 -4.42 -7.23 -10.38
CA ALA A 68 -3.52 -6.40 -9.61
C ALA A 68 -3.65 -6.68 -8.12
N TRP A 69 -2.51 -6.79 -7.42
CA TRP A 69 -2.53 -6.78 -5.97
C TRP A 69 -2.88 -5.36 -5.49
N THR A 70 -3.89 -5.24 -4.64
CA THR A 70 -4.33 -3.95 -4.12
C THR A 70 -4.13 -3.87 -2.61
N LEU A 71 -3.59 -2.73 -2.17
CA LEU A 71 -3.57 -2.36 -0.76
C LEU A 71 -4.24 -1.00 -0.59
N PHE A 72 -5.56 -1.01 -0.51
CA PHE A 72 -6.33 0.22 -0.30
C PHE A 72 -6.52 0.51 1.18
N ARG A 73 -6.49 1.80 1.50
CA ARG A 73 -6.82 2.32 2.83
C ARG A 73 -7.94 3.33 2.66
N GLY A 74 -9.09 3.07 3.26
CA GLY A 74 -10.33 3.83 3.02
C GLY A 74 -10.22 5.35 3.22
N PHE A 75 -9.29 5.80 4.06
CA PHE A 75 -9.07 7.22 4.38
C PHE A 75 -7.83 7.83 3.69
N ILE A 76 -7.25 7.16 2.70
CA ILE A 76 -6.05 7.62 2.01
C ILE A 76 -6.32 7.62 0.51
N ASP A 77 -6.43 8.82 -0.04
CA ASP A 77 -6.68 9.04 -1.45
C ASP A 77 -5.49 8.62 -2.36
N PRO A 78 -4.25 9.05 -2.10
CA PRO A 78 -3.19 8.82 -3.08
C PRO A 78 -2.75 7.37 -3.16
N VAL A 79 -2.34 6.95 -4.37
CA VAL A 79 -1.90 5.58 -4.67
C VAL A 79 -0.58 5.57 -5.42
N VAL A 80 0.19 4.50 -5.24
CA VAL A 80 1.38 4.20 -6.02
C VAL A 80 1.15 2.91 -6.79
N LYS A 81 1.30 2.99 -8.11
CA LYS A 81 1.30 1.83 -9.01
C LYS A 81 2.74 1.35 -9.18
N VAL A 82 2.97 0.07 -8.90
CA VAL A 82 4.27 -0.60 -9.01
C VAL A 82 4.12 -1.75 -9.97
N THR A 83 4.58 -1.61 -11.20
CA THR A 83 4.55 -2.67 -12.22
C THR A 83 5.49 -3.80 -11.81
N LEU A 84 5.06 -5.04 -12.01
CA LEU A 84 5.88 -6.21 -11.76
C LEU A 84 6.47 -6.76 -13.06
N THR A 85 7.69 -7.25 -13.00
CA THR A 85 8.40 -7.84 -14.14
C THR A 85 8.66 -9.34 -13.98
N ASP A 86 8.06 -9.97 -12.97
CA ASP A 86 8.12 -11.42 -12.79
C ASP A 86 7.21 -12.12 -13.81
N SER A 87 7.80 -12.86 -14.74
CA SER A 87 7.06 -13.63 -15.76
C SER A 87 6.29 -14.82 -15.19
N SER A 88 6.62 -15.27 -13.98
CA SER A 88 5.99 -16.42 -13.33
C SER A 88 4.77 -16.02 -12.51
N ASP A 89 4.64 -14.74 -12.16
CA ASP A 89 3.51 -14.19 -11.42
C ASP A 89 2.52 -13.52 -12.39
N PRO A 90 1.24 -13.97 -12.46
CA PRO A 90 0.24 -13.33 -13.31
C PRO A 90 -0.16 -11.92 -12.84
N THR A 91 0.29 -11.46 -11.67
CA THR A 91 0.03 -10.15 -11.10
C THR A 91 0.77 -9.06 -11.86
N PRO A 92 0.11 -8.21 -12.66
CA PRO A 92 0.81 -7.26 -13.54
C PRO A 92 1.42 -6.08 -12.77
N TYR A 93 0.80 -5.67 -11.66
CA TYR A 93 1.25 -4.57 -10.83
C TYR A 93 0.62 -4.62 -9.45
N TRP A 94 1.22 -3.89 -8.50
CA TRP A 94 0.63 -3.56 -7.21
C TRP A 94 0.08 -2.13 -7.22
N LEU A 95 -1.08 -1.90 -6.59
CA LEU A 95 -1.64 -0.57 -6.38
C LEU A 95 -1.82 -0.30 -4.88
N ILE A 96 -1.02 0.63 -4.36
CA ILE A 96 -0.79 0.78 -2.92
C ILE A 96 -1.20 2.18 -2.45
N SER A 97 -2.17 2.29 -1.55
CA SER A 97 -2.53 3.55 -0.90
C SER A 97 -1.50 3.97 0.15
N THR A 98 -1.01 5.21 0.06
CA THR A 98 -0.06 5.79 1.02
C THR A 98 -0.23 7.30 1.12
N ARG A 99 -0.01 7.86 2.32
CA ARG A 99 -0.02 9.32 2.53
C ARG A 99 1.16 10.03 1.89
N ASN A 100 2.21 9.29 1.53
CA ASN A 100 3.44 9.83 0.97
C ASN A 100 3.80 9.11 -0.35
N PRO A 101 2.97 9.24 -1.42
CA PRO A 101 3.13 8.44 -2.62
C PRO A 101 4.41 8.81 -3.40
N GLN A 102 4.81 10.08 -3.41
CA GLN A 102 6.05 10.52 -4.06
C GLN A 102 7.28 9.95 -3.33
N LYS A 103 7.29 9.95 -1.99
CA LYS A 103 8.38 9.37 -1.19
C LYS A 103 8.53 7.87 -1.47
N LEU A 104 7.42 7.13 -1.48
CA LEU A 104 7.45 5.70 -1.79
C LEU A 104 7.97 5.45 -3.21
N ALA A 105 7.47 6.20 -4.20
CA ALA A 105 7.92 6.08 -5.58
C ALA A 105 9.42 6.39 -5.73
N GLN A 106 9.91 7.43 -5.05
CA GLN A 106 11.33 7.80 -5.07
C GLN A 106 12.22 6.69 -4.51
N VAL A 107 11.88 6.15 -3.34
CA VAL A 107 12.67 5.06 -2.69
C VAL A 107 12.72 3.82 -3.59
N LEU A 108 11.60 3.45 -4.21
CA LEU A 108 11.54 2.29 -5.10
C LEU A 108 12.39 2.50 -6.36
N ARG A 109 12.31 3.68 -6.97
CA ARG A 109 13.13 4.04 -8.15
C ARG A 109 14.62 4.13 -7.82
N ALA A 110 14.98 4.63 -6.64
CA ALA A 110 16.38 4.86 -6.26
C ALA A 110 17.21 3.56 -6.27
N GLY A 111 16.69 2.46 -5.71
CA GLY A 111 17.44 1.19 -5.74
C GLY A 111 17.32 0.41 -7.05
N ARG A 112 16.59 0.92 -8.06
CA ARG A 112 16.73 0.43 -9.44
C ARG A 112 17.96 1.03 -10.10
N LYS A 113 18.21 2.33 -9.89
CA LYS A 113 19.36 3.04 -10.46
C LYS A 113 20.72 2.51 -10.03
N SER A 114 20.82 1.75 -8.93
CA SER A 114 22.10 1.13 -8.53
C SER A 114 22.41 -0.18 -9.26
N ARG A 115 21.53 -0.63 -10.17
CA ARG A 115 21.67 -1.87 -10.94
C ARG A 115 21.92 -1.63 -12.43
N GLU A 116 21.82 -0.38 -12.87
CA GLU A 116 22.23 0.10 -14.21
C GLU A 116 23.63 0.70 -14.09
#